data_AF-A0A954PGW5-F1
#
_entry.id   AF-A0A954PGW5-F1
#
_cell.length_a   1.000
_cell.length_b   1.000
_cell.length_c   1.000
_cell.angle_alpha   90.00
_cell.angle_beta   90.00
_cell.angle_gamma   90.00
#
_symmetry.space_group_name_H-M   'P 1'
#
loop_
_entity.id
_entity.type
_entity.pdbx_description
1 polymer ?
#
loop_
_entity_poly.entity_id
_entity_poly.type
_entity_poly.pdbx_seq_one_letter_code
_entity_poly.pdbx_strand_id
1 'polypeptide(L)'
;MIKMKDLNSGFSYRSSWTGYARGRGLRIENAPVLHSARIDANQVYNDPFKGPRHGFRKKYEQFIDALEVSEYAIVRHGGKDENQELFGSGKLIAVYVIVSHMIDESGGVKIQLGKRVAF
;
A
#
# COMPACT_ATOMS: atom_id res chain seq x y z
N MET A 1 -0.28 4.09 16.63
CA MET A 1 -1.41 4.50 15.76
C MET A 1 -1.03 5.84 15.13
N ILE A 2 -0.54 5.87 13.88
CA ILE A 2 -0.08 7.12 13.25
C ILE A 2 -1.25 7.72 12.45
N LYS A 3 -1.83 8.81 12.96
CA LYS A 3 -2.82 9.63 12.24
C LYS A 3 -2.05 10.62 11.37
N MET A 4 -2.26 10.61 10.06
CA MET A 4 -1.65 11.59 9.15
C MET A 4 -2.73 12.43 8.50
N LYS A 5 -2.59 13.75 8.62
CA LYS A 5 -3.46 14.74 7.98
C LYS A 5 -2.92 15.02 6.58
N ASP A 6 -3.84 15.06 5.61
CA ASP A 6 -3.74 15.61 4.24
C ASP A 6 -4.04 14.59 3.09
N LEU A 7 -5.27 14.68 2.57
CA LEU A 7 -5.65 14.63 1.13
C LEU A 7 -6.20 16.02 0.67
N ASN A 8 -5.89 17.06 1.45
CA ASN A 8 -6.36 18.44 1.44
C ASN A 8 -7.87 18.57 1.17
N SER A 9 -8.74 18.05 2.06
CA SER A 9 -8.78 18.29 3.51
C SER A 9 -8.94 17.01 4.38
N GLY A 10 -8.58 15.86 3.82
CA GLY A 10 -8.87 14.52 4.36
C GLY A 10 -7.95 13.95 5.46
N PHE A 11 -8.42 12.88 6.11
CA PHE A 11 -7.66 12.03 7.03
C PHE A 11 -7.15 10.78 6.31
N SER A 12 -5.88 10.42 6.52
CA SER A 12 -5.36 9.08 6.22
C SER A 12 -4.86 8.41 7.50
N TYR A 13 -5.20 7.13 7.65
CA TYR A 13 -4.80 6.31 8.80
C TYR A 13 -4.02 5.08 8.33
N ARG A 14 -3.08 4.59 9.15
CA ARG A 14 -2.25 3.41 8.89
C ARG A 14 -2.42 2.37 10.01
N SER A 15 -2.89 1.18 9.66
CA SER A 15 -2.28 -0.06 10.18
C SER A 15 -1.10 -0.40 9.24
N SER A 16 -0.05 -1.11 9.66
CA SER A 16 1.23 -1.14 8.91
C SER A 16 1.14 -1.43 7.41
N TRP A 17 0.04 -2.05 6.95
CA TRP A 17 -0.20 -2.52 5.58
C TRP A 17 -1.59 -2.17 5.01
N THR A 18 -2.51 -1.61 5.80
CA THR A 18 -3.82 -1.15 5.31
C THR A 18 -4.08 0.29 5.69
N GLY A 19 -4.83 0.99 4.86
CA GLY A 19 -5.08 2.41 5.02
C GLY A 19 -6.47 2.83 4.56
N TYR A 20 -6.78 4.07 4.88
CA TYR A 20 -8.03 4.72 4.52
C TYR A 20 -7.69 6.08 3.90
N ALA A 21 -8.47 6.47 2.90
CA ALA A 21 -8.37 7.76 2.22
C ALA A 21 -9.77 8.33 2.09
N ARG A 22 -10.04 9.47 2.75
CA ARG A 22 -11.36 10.14 2.70
C ARG A 22 -11.22 11.61 2.32
N GLY A 23 -12.06 12.12 1.42
CA GLY A 23 -12.13 13.53 1.01
C GLY A 23 -12.41 13.72 -0.48
N ARG A 24 -13.00 14.87 -0.88
CA ARG A 24 -13.31 15.22 -2.29
C ARG A 24 -14.11 14.15 -3.05
N GLY A 25 -15.09 13.53 -2.38
CA GLY A 25 -15.89 12.44 -2.93
C GLY A 25 -15.23 11.05 -2.87
N LEU A 26 -13.96 10.96 -2.47
CA LEU A 26 -13.29 9.68 -2.20
C LEU A 26 -13.66 9.18 -0.81
N ARG A 27 -14.07 7.91 -0.73
CA ARG A 27 -14.26 7.16 0.51
C ARG A 27 -13.67 5.78 0.33
N ILE A 28 -12.37 5.68 0.61
CA ILE A 28 -11.60 4.45 0.51
C ILE A 28 -11.33 3.95 1.91
N GLU A 29 -11.71 2.70 2.15
CA GLU A 29 -11.56 2.04 3.42
C GLU A 29 -10.84 0.72 3.22
N ASN A 30 -9.94 0.36 4.15
CA ASN A 30 -9.19 -0.90 4.12
C ASN A 30 -8.41 -1.14 2.81
N ALA A 31 -7.87 -0.11 2.18
CA ALA A 31 -7.03 -0.28 0.97
C ALA A 31 -5.62 -0.74 1.35
N PRO A 32 -4.97 -1.58 0.53
CA PRO A 32 -3.56 -1.92 0.72
C PRO A 32 -2.68 -0.67 0.63
N VAL A 33 -1.70 -0.59 1.53
CA VAL A 33 -0.71 0.49 1.56
C VAL A 33 0.59 0.01 0.93
N LEU A 34 0.98 0.66 -0.16
CA LEU A 34 2.16 0.36 -0.95
C LEU A 34 3.26 1.39 -0.72
N HIS A 35 4.51 0.99 -0.97
CA HIS A 35 5.68 1.84 -0.90
C HIS A 35 6.19 2.19 -2.31
N SER A 36 6.38 3.48 -2.57
CA SER A 36 6.74 4.00 -3.90
C SER A 36 8.07 3.46 -4.41
N ALA A 37 9.01 3.15 -3.51
CA ALA A 37 10.31 2.59 -3.89
C ALA A 37 10.22 1.19 -4.52
N ARG A 38 9.06 0.51 -4.40
CA ARG A 38 8.81 -0.81 -4.98
C ARG A 38 7.91 -0.76 -6.22
N ILE A 39 7.53 0.44 -6.68
CA ILE A 39 6.72 0.63 -7.88
C ILE A 39 7.68 0.96 -9.03
N ASP A 40 7.67 0.14 -10.08
CA ASP A 40 8.50 0.37 -11.26
C ASP A 40 7.87 1.37 -12.24
N ALA A 41 8.59 1.65 -13.33
CA ALA A 41 8.14 2.57 -14.37
C ALA A 41 6.86 2.11 -15.10
N ASN A 42 6.54 0.81 -15.05
CA ASN A 42 5.33 0.22 -15.62
C ASN A 42 4.16 0.19 -14.61
N GLN A 43 4.31 0.90 -13.49
CA GLN A 43 3.35 0.94 -12.39
C GLN A 43 3.08 -0.44 -11.76
N VAL A 44 4.06 -1.34 -11.81
CA VAL A 44 3.99 -2.62 -11.13
C VAL A 44 4.62 -2.49 -9.75
N TYR A 45 3.83 -2.74 -8.72
CA TYR A 45 4.33 -2.89 -7.36
C TYR A 45 4.85 -4.30 -7.14
N ASN A 46 6.09 -4.42 -6.67
CA ASN A 46 6.72 -5.70 -6.35
C ASN A 46 7.03 -5.76 -4.83
N ASP A 47 6.13 -6.33 -4.03
CA ASP A 47 6.38 -6.55 -2.61
C ASP A 47 6.99 -7.93 -2.35
N PRO A 48 8.21 -8.01 -1.81
CA PRO A 48 8.86 -9.27 -1.50
C PRO A 48 8.51 -9.68 -0.07
N PHE A 49 7.25 -10.02 0.21
CA PHE A 49 6.92 -10.78 1.44
C PHE A 49 7.55 -12.21 1.46
N LYS A 50 8.65 -12.40 0.73
CA LYS A 50 9.47 -13.60 0.62
C LYS A 50 10.36 -13.69 1.85
N GLY A 51 10.02 -14.58 2.77
CA GLY A 51 10.79 -14.84 3.97
C GLY A 51 9.96 -15.41 5.13
N PRO A 52 10.61 -15.77 6.24
CA PRO A 52 9.94 -16.37 7.40
C PRO A 52 8.89 -15.42 7.99
N ARG A 53 7.61 -15.80 7.96
CA ARG A 53 6.47 -14.95 8.37
C ARG A 53 6.26 -14.82 9.88
N HIS A 54 7.19 -15.36 10.67
CA HIS A 54 7.14 -15.36 12.12
C HIS A 54 7.17 -13.91 12.64
N GLY A 55 6.07 -13.48 13.27
CA GLY A 55 5.90 -12.12 13.79
C GLY A 55 5.16 -11.13 12.86
N PHE A 56 4.88 -11.48 11.60
CA PHE A 56 4.14 -10.61 10.67
C PHE A 56 2.99 -11.27 9.91
N ARG A 57 2.69 -12.55 10.15
CA ARG A 57 1.57 -13.28 9.52
C ARG A 57 0.24 -12.52 9.53
N LYS A 58 -0.21 -12.05 10.70
CA LYS A 58 -1.48 -11.29 10.81
C LYS A 58 -1.49 -10.00 9.97
N LYS A 59 -0.34 -9.37 9.83
CA LYS A 59 -0.15 -8.14 9.04
C LYS A 59 -0.18 -8.43 7.54
N TYR A 60 0.36 -9.58 7.14
CA TYR A 60 0.29 -10.08 5.78
C TYR A 60 -1.15 -10.46 5.42
N GLU A 61 -1.84 -11.22 6.27
CA GLU A 61 -3.26 -11.57 6.07
C GLU A 61 -4.12 -10.31 5.89
N GLN A 62 -3.95 -9.30 6.76
CA GLN A 62 -4.61 -7.99 6.60
C GLN A 62 -4.33 -7.30 5.25
N PHE A 63 -3.12 -7.44 4.72
CA PHE A 63 -2.76 -6.86 3.42
C PHE A 63 -3.43 -7.61 2.26
N ILE A 64 -3.46 -8.94 2.32
CA ILE A 64 -4.12 -9.78 1.33
C ILE A 64 -5.63 -9.55 1.34
N ASP A 65 -6.25 -9.57 2.52
CA ASP A 65 -7.69 -9.28 2.66
C ASP A 65 -8.04 -7.92 2.04
N ALA A 66 -7.22 -6.89 2.30
CA ALA A 66 -7.37 -5.57 1.72
C ALA A 66 -7.22 -5.57 0.19
N LEU A 67 -6.27 -6.33 -0.33
CA LEU A 67 -6.01 -6.43 -1.76
C LEU A 67 -7.14 -7.13 -2.52
N GLU A 68 -7.80 -8.11 -1.90
CA GLU A 68 -8.91 -8.85 -2.48
C GLU A 68 -10.20 -8.02 -2.54
N VAL A 69 -10.41 -7.14 -1.57
CA VAL A 69 -11.68 -6.38 -1.45
C VAL A 69 -11.60 -4.95 -1.96
N SER A 70 -10.40 -4.38 -2.11
CA SER A 70 -10.23 -2.98 -2.48
C SER A 70 -9.96 -2.80 -3.98
N GLU A 71 -10.67 -1.86 -4.59
CA GLU A 71 -10.39 -1.41 -5.96
C GLU A 71 -9.19 -0.45 -6.02
N TYR A 72 -8.67 -0.02 -4.87
CA TYR A 72 -7.69 1.06 -4.77
C TYR A 72 -6.47 0.66 -3.95
N ALA A 73 -5.31 1.21 -4.32
CA ALA A 73 -4.09 1.12 -3.55
C ALA A 73 -3.65 2.51 -3.07
N ILE A 74 -3.20 2.61 -1.82
CA ILE A 74 -2.67 3.84 -1.23
C ILE A 74 -1.14 3.78 -1.27
N VAL A 75 -0.49 4.74 -1.93
CA VAL A 75 0.97 4.75 -2.13
C VAL A 75 1.63 5.79 -1.25
N ARG A 76 2.67 5.37 -0.51
CA ARG A 76 3.49 6.24 0.32
C ARG A 76 4.89 6.40 -0.23
N HIS A 77 5.45 7.58 -0.03
CA HIS A 77 6.82 7.86 -0.43
C HIS A 77 7.81 7.08 0.43
N GLY A 78 8.71 6.38 -0.24
CA GLY A 78 9.81 5.68 0.39
C GLY A 78 9.66 4.17 0.35
N GLY A 79 10.36 3.48 1.25
CA GLY A 79 10.39 2.03 1.34
C GLY A 79 11.13 1.56 2.58
N LYS A 80 11.36 0.25 2.63
CA LYS A 80 12.34 -0.37 3.53
C LYS A 80 13.49 -0.89 2.70
N ASP A 81 14.70 -0.62 3.12
CA ASP A 81 15.88 -1.23 2.54
C ASP A 81 16.10 -2.66 3.07
N GLU A 82 17.22 -3.26 2.67
CA GLU A 82 17.65 -4.59 3.10
C GLU A 82 17.91 -4.72 4.61
N ASN A 83 18.22 -3.62 5.28
CA ASN A 83 18.43 -3.56 6.74
C ASN A 83 17.11 -3.29 7.50
N GLN A 84 15.98 -3.27 6.79
CA GLN A 84 14.67 -2.86 7.30
C GLN A 84 14.56 -1.39 7.73
N GLU A 85 15.55 -0.57 7.40
CA GLU A 85 15.54 0.86 7.67
C GLU A 85 14.56 1.54 6.72
N LEU A 86 13.77 2.45 7.29
CA LEU A 86 12.81 3.23 6.52
C LEU A 86 13.55 4.39 5.86
N PHE A 87 13.45 4.48 4.54
CA PHE A 87 13.88 5.65 3.80
C PHE A 87 12.69 6.32 3.10
N GLY A 88 12.85 7.59 2.75
CA GLY A 88 11.79 8.43 2.23
C GLY A 88 10.95 9.09 3.32
N SER A 89 10.01 9.94 2.91
CA SER A 89 9.26 10.79 3.84
C SER A 89 8.07 10.09 4.51
N GLY A 90 7.67 8.92 4.00
CA GLY A 90 6.45 8.22 4.44
C GLY A 90 5.16 9.01 4.15
N LYS A 91 5.21 10.13 3.43
CA LYS A 91 4.00 10.87 3.09
C LYS A 91 3.14 10.06 2.13
N LEU A 92 1.82 10.21 2.20
CA LEU A 92 0.93 9.78 1.14
C LEU A 92 1.28 10.56 -0.14
N ILE A 93 1.48 9.86 -1.26
CA ILE A 93 1.87 10.47 -2.53
C ILE A 93 1.15 9.89 -3.76
N ALA A 94 0.23 8.95 -3.57
CA ALA A 94 -0.79 8.64 -4.56
C ALA A 94 -1.88 7.75 -3.99
N VAL A 95 -3.01 7.74 -4.68
CA VAL A 95 -3.96 6.63 -4.67
C VAL A 95 -4.15 6.18 -6.12
N TYR A 96 -4.07 4.88 -6.37
CA TYR A 96 -4.22 4.28 -7.70
C TYR A 96 -5.38 3.29 -7.71
N VAL A 97 -5.97 3.08 -8.89
CA VAL A 97 -6.80 1.91 -9.16
C VAL A 97 -5.91 0.66 -9.23
N ILE A 98 -6.35 -0.44 -8.63
CA ILE A 98 -5.76 -1.76 -8.81
C ILE A 98 -6.36 -2.38 -10.06
N VAL A 99 -5.52 -2.70 -11.05
CA VAL A 99 -5.97 -3.35 -12.31
C VAL A 99 -5.98 -4.86 -12.15
N SER A 100 -4.93 -5.39 -11.54
CA SER A 100 -4.81 -6.82 -11.23
C SER A 100 -3.78 -7.03 -10.13
N HIS A 101 -3.82 -8.20 -9.52
CA HIS A 101 -2.80 -8.63 -8.58
C HIS A 101 -2.51 -10.13 -8.72
N MET A 102 -1.33 -10.53 -8.24
CA MET A 102 -0.89 -11.91 -8.18
C MET A 102 -0.22 -12.14 -6.82
N ILE A 103 -0.52 -13.29 -6.22
CA ILE A 103 0.16 -13.80 -5.02
C ILE A 103 0.84 -15.09 -5.46
N ASP A 104 2.17 -15.16 -5.37
CA ASP A 104 2.90 -16.38 -5.69
C ASP A 104 2.86 -17.38 -4.51
N GLU A 105 3.28 -18.63 -4.75
CA GLU A 105 3.28 -19.70 -3.73
C GLU A 105 4.14 -19.36 -2.51
N SER A 106 5.14 -18.49 -2.67
CA SER A 106 5.99 -17.98 -1.59
C SER A 106 5.36 -16.81 -0.83
N GLY A 107 4.16 -16.36 -1.22
CA GLY A 107 3.43 -15.21 -0.68
C GLY A 107 3.97 -13.87 -1.17
N GLY A 108 4.81 -13.85 -2.21
CA GLY A 108 5.22 -12.62 -2.88
C GLY A 108 4.02 -12.00 -3.60
N VAL A 109 3.88 -10.67 -3.51
CA VAL A 109 2.74 -9.97 -4.10
C VAL A 109 3.21 -9.07 -5.23
N LYS A 110 2.53 -9.18 -6.37
CA LYS A 110 2.63 -8.23 -7.49
C LYS A 110 1.30 -7.57 -7.71
N ILE A 111 1.31 -6.24 -7.89
CA ILE A 111 0.09 -5.46 -8.13
C ILE A 111 0.32 -4.61 -9.36
N GLN A 112 -0.53 -4.75 -10.36
CA GLN A 112 -0.59 -3.83 -11.49
C GLN A 112 -1.46 -2.64 -11.08
N LEU A 113 -0.84 -1.46 -11.01
CA LEU A 113 -1.56 -0.21 -10.79
C LEU A 113 -2.01 0.36 -12.14
N GLY A 114 -3.15 1.06 -12.11
CA GLY A 114 -3.72 1.73 -13.27
C GLY A 114 -3.73 3.24 -13.08
N LYS A 115 -4.89 3.85 -13.35
CA LYS A 115 -5.08 5.30 -13.23
C LYS A 115 -4.83 5.78 -11.79
N ARG A 116 -4.07 6.87 -11.66
CA ARG A 116 -3.99 7.66 -10.41
C ARG A 116 -5.32 8.37 -10.18
N VAL A 117 -5.92 8.18 -9.01
CA VAL A 117 -7.18 8.83 -8.60
C VAL A 117 -6.95 9.96 -7.59
N ALA A 118 -5.86 9.91 -6.82
CA ALA A 118 -5.45 10.98 -5.91
C ALA A 118 -3.92 11.02 -5.72
N PHE A 119 -3.44 12.08 -5.08
CA PHE A 119 -2.06 12.54 -5.11
C PHE A 119 -1.14 11.99 -4.02
#